data_AF-A0A8S2WWP2-F1
#
_entry.id   AF-A0A8S2WWP2-F1
#
_cell.length_a   1.000
_cell.length_b   1.000
_cell.length_c   1.000
_cell.angle_alpha   90.00
_cell.angle_beta   90.00
_cell.angle_gamma   90.00
#
_symmetry.space_group_name_H-M   'P 1'
#
loop_
_entity.id
_entity.type
_entity.pdbx_description
1 polymer ?
#
loop_
_entity_poly.entity_id
_entity_poly.type
_entity_poly.pdbx_seq_one_letter_code
_entity_poly.pdbx_strand_id
1 'polypeptide(L)'
;SSIVKDLPPTPSKFHYIFNLRDLSRIYNGLVSTIPERFQTAAQLTRVWRNECLRVLYDRLIDSQDRKMVDDKLSQLINDQPLLKPHVEYIFRQPSLYGDYRTALDIGEARIYEDIQDYDAAKALFEEILQEYNEQYTRMNLVLFDDALEHLTRIHRVIRMDKGNALLVGVGGSGKSSLTRLAAFAAGCEV
;
A
#
# COMPACT_ATOMS: atom_id res chain seq x y z
N SER A 1 -12.43 -22.25 4.48
CA SER A 1 -12.18 -22.16 3.03
C SER A 1 -11.06 -21.16 2.75
N SER A 2 -10.20 -21.42 1.76
CA SER A 2 -9.03 -20.58 1.43
C SER A 2 -9.32 -19.65 0.25
N ILE A 3 -8.79 -18.42 0.26
CA ILE A 3 -8.98 -17.41 -0.80
C ILE A 3 -8.76 -17.98 -2.21
N VAL A 4 -7.72 -18.80 -2.41
CA VAL A 4 -7.41 -19.46 -3.70
C VAL A 4 -8.57 -20.31 -4.24
N LYS A 5 -9.32 -20.97 -3.34
CA LYS A 5 -10.47 -21.81 -3.72
C LYS A 5 -11.72 -20.97 -3.95
N ASP A 6 -11.87 -19.89 -3.17
CA ASP A 6 -13.07 -19.06 -3.18
C ASP A 6 -13.07 -18.02 -4.31
N LEU A 7 -11.88 -17.65 -4.83
CA LEU A 7 -11.69 -16.65 -5.89
C LEU A 7 -10.90 -17.23 -7.09
N PRO A 8 -11.47 -18.17 -7.86
CA PRO A 8 -10.80 -18.72 -9.04
C PRO A 8 -10.72 -17.69 -10.18
N PRO A 9 -9.70 -17.77 -11.04
CA PRO A 9 -9.62 -16.93 -12.22
C PRO A 9 -10.76 -17.27 -13.20
N THR A 10 -11.41 -16.25 -13.74
CA THR A 10 -12.46 -16.35 -14.77
C THR A 10 -12.06 -15.47 -15.97
N PRO A 11 -12.73 -15.57 -17.14
CA PRO A 11 -12.47 -14.64 -18.25
C PRO A 11 -12.59 -13.15 -17.86
N SER A 12 -13.50 -12.80 -16.95
CA SER A 12 -13.65 -11.44 -16.43
C SER A 12 -12.64 -11.08 -15.31
N LYS A 13 -12.03 -12.08 -14.67
CA LYS A 13 -11.10 -11.95 -13.53
C LYS A 13 -9.80 -12.73 -13.74
N PHE A 14 -9.27 -12.72 -14.96
CA PHE A 14 -8.14 -13.59 -15.34
C PHE A 14 -6.85 -13.30 -14.54
N HIS A 15 -6.74 -12.10 -13.96
CA HIS A 15 -5.62 -11.66 -13.13
C HIS A 15 -5.70 -12.12 -11.66
N TYR A 16 -6.78 -12.83 -11.27
CA TYR A 16 -6.95 -13.42 -9.94
C TYR A 16 -6.13 -14.70 -9.77
N ILE A 17 -4.81 -14.58 -9.95
CA ILE A 17 -3.87 -15.69 -9.83
C ILE A 17 -3.16 -15.57 -8.49
N PHE A 18 -3.60 -16.37 -7.52
CA PHE A 18 -3.02 -16.42 -6.17
C PHE A 18 -2.05 -17.59 -6.02
N ASN A 19 -0.83 -17.34 -5.56
CA ASN A 19 0.19 -18.40 -5.37
C ASN A 19 1.15 -18.07 -4.22
N LEU A 20 2.10 -18.97 -3.94
CA LEU A 20 3.05 -18.82 -2.83
C LEU A 20 3.92 -17.55 -2.91
N ARG A 21 4.13 -16.97 -4.10
CA ARG A 21 4.85 -15.69 -4.24
C ARG A 21 4.12 -14.53 -3.58
N ASP A 22 2.79 -14.63 -3.45
CA ASP A 22 2.00 -13.62 -2.76
C ASP A 22 2.31 -13.61 -1.26
N LEU A 23 2.47 -14.80 -0.65
CA LEU A 23 2.96 -14.89 0.73
C LEU A 23 4.35 -14.27 0.86
N SER A 24 5.28 -14.60 -0.05
CA SER A 24 6.61 -13.98 -0.05
C SER A 24 6.55 -12.46 -0.15
N ARG A 25 5.65 -11.88 -0.95
CA ARG A 25 5.46 -10.43 -1.04
C ARG A 25 4.92 -9.82 0.25
N ILE A 26 3.98 -10.49 0.92
CA ILE A 26 3.47 -10.05 2.22
C ILE A 26 4.62 -10.03 3.24
N TYR A 27 5.39 -11.11 3.32
CA TYR A 27 6.55 -11.18 4.22
C TYR A 27 7.62 -10.15 3.88
N ASN A 28 7.91 -9.91 2.59
CA ASN A 28 8.85 -8.88 2.16
C ASN A 28 8.43 -7.48 2.64
N GLY A 29 7.13 -7.17 2.63
CA GLY A 29 6.64 -5.91 3.20
C GLY A 29 6.78 -5.83 4.72
N LEU A 30 6.55 -6.94 5.43
CA LEU A 30 6.73 -7.02 6.87
C LEU A 30 8.18 -6.81 7.31
N VAL A 31 9.14 -7.38 6.59
CA VAL A 31 10.57 -7.24 6.94
C VAL A 31 11.14 -5.86 6.61
N SER A 32 10.40 -5.01 5.89
CA SER A 32 10.73 -3.59 5.72
C SER A 32 10.45 -2.75 6.97
N THR A 33 9.76 -3.31 7.97
CA THR A 33 9.51 -2.65 9.25
C THR A 33 10.70 -2.75 10.19
N ILE A 34 10.81 -1.82 11.14
CA ILE A 34 11.88 -1.81 12.14
C ILE A 34 11.32 -1.99 13.57
N PRO A 35 11.97 -2.77 14.45
CA PRO A 35 11.47 -3.06 15.80
C PRO A 35 11.20 -1.82 16.64
N GLU A 36 11.95 -0.74 16.43
CA GLU A 36 11.82 0.53 17.15
C GLU A 36 10.45 1.19 16.90
N ARG A 37 9.86 0.95 15.72
CA ARG A 37 8.55 1.52 15.32
C ARG A 37 7.39 0.55 15.55
N PHE A 38 7.66 -0.76 15.61
CA PHE A 38 6.64 -1.81 15.71
C PHE A 38 6.90 -2.67 16.96
N GLN A 39 6.56 -2.12 18.12
CA GLN A 39 6.87 -2.71 19.43
C GLN A 39 5.74 -3.62 19.96
N THR A 40 4.53 -3.49 19.41
CA THR A 40 3.35 -4.21 19.88
C THR A 40 2.81 -5.19 18.84
N ALA A 41 2.17 -6.27 19.29
CA ALA A 41 1.49 -7.21 18.41
C ALA A 41 0.39 -6.52 17.58
N ALA A 42 -0.27 -5.49 18.14
CA ALA A 42 -1.28 -4.70 17.43
C ALA A 42 -0.69 -3.92 16.25
N GLN A 43 0.45 -3.24 16.44
CA GLN A 43 1.17 -2.53 15.38
C GLN A 43 1.60 -3.50 14.26
N LEU A 44 2.19 -4.64 14.63
CA LEU A 44 2.64 -5.65 13.68
C LEU A 44 1.45 -6.26 12.91
N THR A 45 0.32 -6.49 13.59
CA THR A 45 -0.90 -7.00 12.94
C THR A 45 -1.49 -5.98 11.97
N ARG A 46 -1.45 -4.68 12.32
CA ARG A 46 -1.94 -3.61 11.44
C ARG A 46 -1.15 -3.53 10.14
N VAL A 47 0.19 -3.58 10.20
CA VAL A 47 1.02 -3.62 8.99
C VAL A 47 0.85 -4.94 8.22
N TRP A 48 0.72 -6.08 8.90
CA TRP A 48 0.39 -7.35 8.24
C TRP A 48 -0.93 -7.29 7.48
N ARG A 49 -1.96 -6.68 8.08
CA ARG A 49 -3.23 -6.43 7.41
C ARG A 49 -3.03 -5.54 6.19
N ASN A 50 -2.28 -4.44 6.30
CA ASN A 50 -1.95 -3.59 5.16
C ASN A 50 -1.30 -4.39 4.03
N GLU A 51 -0.28 -5.20 4.33
CA GLU A 51 0.41 -6.00 3.33
C GLU A 51 -0.50 -7.04 2.65
N CYS A 52 -1.40 -7.66 3.42
CA CYS A 52 -2.44 -8.52 2.85
C CYS A 52 -3.35 -7.75 1.87
N LEU A 53 -3.77 -6.54 2.22
CA LEU A 53 -4.59 -5.72 1.34
C LEU A 53 -3.83 -5.32 0.06
N ARG A 54 -2.59 -4.87 0.19
CA ARG A 54 -1.77 -4.43 -0.95
C ARG A 54 -1.44 -5.57 -1.92
N VAL A 55 -1.29 -6.80 -1.41
CA VAL A 55 -0.95 -7.96 -2.24
C VAL A 55 -2.19 -8.69 -2.76
N LEU A 56 -3.26 -8.81 -1.98
CA LEU A 56 -4.44 -9.61 -2.34
C LEU A 56 -5.61 -8.74 -2.79
N TYR A 57 -5.94 -7.71 -2.00
CA TYR A 57 -7.16 -6.91 -2.15
C TYR A 57 -7.09 -5.95 -3.34
N ASP A 58 -5.93 -5.32 -3.58
CA ASP A 58 -5.76 -4.35 -4.66
C ASP A 58 -5.95 -4.94 -6.07
N ARG A 59 -5.91 -6.28 -6.19
CA ARG A 59 -6.20 -6.99 -7.44
C ARG A 59 -7.70 -7.21 -7.68
N LEU A 60 -8.54 -6.99 -6.66
CA LEU A 60 -9.96 -7.30 -6.73
C LEU A 60 -10.76 -6.16 -7.36
N ILE A 61 -11.63 -6.49 -8.31
CA ILE A 61 -12.42 -5.51 -9.09
C ILE A 61 -13.84 -5.34 -8.55
N ASP A 62 -14.39 -6.33 -7.85
CA ASP A 62 -15.76 -6.33 -7.35
C ASP A 62 -15.86 -6.25 -5.83
N SER A 63 -16.90 -5.55 -5.37
CA SER A 63 -17.17 -5.31 -3.95
C SER A 63 -17.45 -6.59 -3.17
N GLN A 64 -18.05 -7.60 -3.81
CA GLN A 64 -18.33 -8.88 -3.17
C GLN A 64 -17.05 -9.66 -2.82
N ASP A 65 -16.09 -9.72 -3.76
CA ASP A 65 -14.80 -10.38 -3.54
C ASP A 65 -13.98 -9.65 -2.47
N ARG A 66 -13.98 -8.31 -2.55
CA ARG A 66 -13.35 -7.43 -1.56
C ARG A 66 -13.91 -7.69 -0.16
N LYS A 67 -15.24 -7.72 -0.03
CA LYS A 67 -15.90 -8.04 1.23
C LYS A 67 -15.52 -9.44 1.73
N MET A 68 -15.42 -10.43 0.86
CA MET A 68 -15.00 -11.78 1.25
C MET A 68 -13.58 -11.80 1.86
N VAL A 69 -12.64 -11.05 1.27
CA VAL A 69 -11.28 -10.94 1.82
C VAL A 69 -11.28 -10.17 3.14
N ASP A 70 -12.02 -9.06 3.23
CA ASP A 70 -12.17 -8.29 4.47
C ASP A 70 -12.76 -9.14 5.60
N ASP A 71 -13.83 -9.90 5.33
CA ASP A 71 -14.49 -10.76 6.30
C ASP A 71 -13.54 -11.88 6.79
N LYS A 72 -12.74 -12.47 5.90
CA LYS A 72 -11.71 -13.47 6.27
C LYS A 72 -10.60 -12.87 7.13
N LEU A 73 -10.06 -11.71 6.77
CA LEU A 73 -9.04 -11.02 7.57
C LEU A 73 -9.60 -10.64 8.94
N SER A 74 -10.83 -10.15 8.97
CA SER A 74 -11.57 -9.82 10.20
C SER A 74 -11.74 -11.04 11.09
N GLN A 75 -12.14 -12.18 10.54
CA GLN A 75 -12.25 -13.42 11.28
C GLN A 75 -10.90 -13.83 11.88
N LEU A 76 -9.83 -13.87 11.07
CA LEU A 76 -8.50 -14.26 11.53
C LEU A 76 -7.98 -13.40 12.69
N ILE A 77 -8.24 -12.08 12.65
CA ILE A 77 -7.81 -11.16 13.72
C ILE A 77 -8.68 -11.33 14.97
N ASN A 78 -10.00 -11.43 14.82
CA ASN A 78 -10.93 -11.56 15.95
C ASN A 78 -10.82 -12.92 16.67
N ASP A 79 -10.40 -13.96 15.97
CA ASP A 79 -10.18 -15.29 16.54
C ASP A 79 -8.94 -15.33 17.45
N GLN A 80 -8.05 -14.33 17.39
CA GLN A 80 -6.88 -14.23 18.26
C GLN A 80 -7.21 -13.48 19.57
N PRO A 81 -7.25 -14.16 20.74
CA PRO A 81 -7.66 -13.52 22.00
C PRO A 81 -6.78 -12.32 22.40
N LEU A 82 -5.48 -12.38 22.10
CA LEU A 82 -4.51 -11.33 22.42
C LEU A 82 -4.73 -10.05 21.59
N LEU A 83 -5.41 -10.13 20.45
CA LEU A 83 -5.65 -8.99 19.56
C LEU A 83 -7.02 -8.33 19.79
N LYS A 84 -7.95 -9.02 20.47
CA LYS A 84 -9.31 -8.51 20.73
C LYS A 84 -9.36 -7.10 21.32
N PRO A 85 -8.53 -6.72 22.31
CA PRO A 85 -8.54 -5.36 22.86
C PRO A 85 -8.07 -4.27 21.88
N HIS A 86 -7.44 -4.67 20.78
CA HIS A 86 -6.77 -3.77 19.83
C HIS A 86 -7.42 -3.77 18.43
N VAL A 87 -8.56 -4.44 18.26
CA VAL A 87 -9.26 -4.57 16.96
C VAL A 87 -9.53 -3.19 16.35
N GLU A 88 -10.04 -2.24 17.13
CA GLU A 88 -10.31 -0.88 16.64
C GLU A 88 -9.06 -0.21 16.05
N TYR A 89 -7.92 -0.32 16.74
CA TYR A 89 -6.64 0.19 16.26
C TYR A 89 -6.16 -0.53 14.98
N ILE A 90 -6.27 -1.86 14.93
CA ILE A 90 -5.85 -2.68 13.79
C ILE A 90 -6.67 -2.35 12.53
N PHE A 91 -7.97 -2.08 12.69
CA PHE A 91 -8.89 -1.79 11.59
C PHE A 91 -9.07 -0.30 11.27
N ARG A 92 -8.46 0.61 12.05
CA ARG A 92 -8.51 2.06 11.81
C ARG A 92 -8.19 2.41 10.35
N GLN A 93 -8.97 3.31 9.76
CA GLN A 93 -8.73 3.84 8.42
C GLN A 93 -8.34 5.32 8.50
N PRO A 94 -7.58 5.83 7.51
CA PRO A 94 -6.99 5.07 6.40
C PRO A 94 -5.81 4.19 6.84
N SER A 95 -5.43 3.23 6.00
CA SER A 95 -4.23 2.39 6.17
C SER A 95 -3.19 2.80 5.14
N LEU A 96 -2.41 3.83 5.49
CA LEU A 96 -1.41 4.45 4.63
C LEU A 96 -0.03 4.13 5.17
N TYR A 97 0.65 3.18 4.55
CA TYR A 97 2.02 2.82 4.93
C TYR A 97 3.01 3.18 3.83
N GLY A 98 4.14 3.75 4.22
CA GLY A 98 5.21 4.16 3.29
C GLY A 98 6.43 4.68 4.01
N ASP A 99 7.45 5.05 3.25
CA ASP A 99 8.73 5.57 3.76
C ASP A 99 9.05 6.98 3.23
N TYR A 100 8.03 7.84 3.30
CA TYR A 100 8.02 9.16 2.66
C TYR A 100 8.71 10.26 3.46
N ARG A 101 8.81 10.12 4.79
CA ARG A 101 9.30 11.22 5.66
C ARG A 101 10.71 11.67 5.33
N THR A 102 11.58 10.71 5.04
CA THR A 102 12.98 10.97 4.67
C THR A 102 13.16 10.83 3.16
N ALA A 103 12.12 11.13 2.38
CA ALA A 103 12.14 10.84 0.95
C ALA A 103 13.10 11.71 0.14
N LEU A 104 13.34 12.91 0.63
CA LEU A 104 14.20 13.89 -0.03
C LEU A 104 15.59 13.95 0.63
N ASP A 105 15.77 13.29 1.78
CA ASP A 105 17.00 13.32 2.56
C ASP A 105 18.01 12.29 2.05
N ILE A 106 18.99 12.77 1.28
CA ILE A 106 20.06 11.92 0.74
C ILE A 106 20.96 11.45 1.91
N GLY A 107 20.98 10.14 2.15
CA GLY A 107 21.83 9.49 3.15
C GLY A 107 21.11 9.10 4.43
N GLU A 108 19.87 9.53 4.62
CA GLU A 108 19.03 9.09 5.74
C GLU A 108 18.35 7.76 5.43
N ALA A 109 18.20 6.92 6.45
CA ALA A 109 17.51 5.66 6.31
C ALA A 109 16.02 5.88 6.03
N ARG A 110 15.48 5.16 5.04
CA ARG A 110 14.05 5.14 4.74
C ARG A 110 13.32 4.24 5.73
N ILE A 111 12.36 4.80 6.47
CA ILE A 111 11.62 4.07 7.49
C ILE A 111 10.20 3.80 7.00
N TYR A 112 9.85 2.52 6.83
CA TYR A 112 8.49 2.13 6.48
C TYR A 112 7.57 2.20 7.71
N GLU A 113 6.57 3.09 7.70
CA GLU A 113 5.72 3.38 8.86
C GLU A 113 4.26 3.67 8.49
N ASP A 114 3.37 3.69 9.50
CA ASP A 114 1.98 4.14 9.36
C ASP A 114 1.94 5.67 9.35
N ILE A 115 1.54 6.25 8.21
CA ILE A 115 1.39 7.70 8.01
C ILE A 115 0.15 8.26 8.72
N GLN A 116 -0.71 7.37 9.23
CA GLN A 116 -1.87 7.65 10.09
C GLN A 116 -3.10 8.20 9.35
N ASP A 117 -2.97 9.32 8.64
CA ASP A 117 -4.10 10.00 8.02
C ASP A 117 -3.74 10.68 6.68
N TYR A 118 -4.79 11.13 5.98
CA TYR A 118 -4.65 11.74 4.66
C TYR A 118 -3.98 13.12 4.70
N ASP A 119 -4.17 13.90 5.76
CA ASP A 119 -3.57 15.23 5.86
C ASP A 119 -2.04 15.11 6.00
N ALA A 120 -1.57 14.19 6.84
CA ALA A 120 -0.16 13.87 6.99
C ALA A 120 0.44 13.31 5.70
N ALA A 121 -0.25 12.39 5.02
CA ALA A 121 0.21 11.85 3.74
C ALA A 121 0.25 12.94 2.65
N LYS A 122 -0.75 13.81 2.63
CA LYS A 122 -0.84 14.92 1.68
C LYS A 122 0.32 15.88 1.85
N ALA A 123 0.59 16.33 3.08
CA ALA A 123 1.69 17.25 3.35
C ALA A 123 3.04 16.70 2.85
N LEU A 124 3.33 15.42 3.14
CA LEU A 124 4.54 14.75 2.68
C LEU A 124 4.63 14.70 1.15
N PHE A 125 3.54 14.34 0.48
CA PHE A 125 3.55 14.24 -0.99
C PHE A 125 3.46 15.59 -1.70
N GLU A 126 2.94 16.64 -1.07
CA GLU A 126 3.00 18.01 -1.58
C GLU A 126 4.43 18.53 -1.57
N GLU A 127 5.19 18.26 -0.50
CA GLU A 127 6.62 18.57 -0.43
C GLU A 127 7.42 17.82 -1.52
N ILE A 128 7.19 16.51 -1.66
CA ILE A 128 7.81 15.71 -2.73
C ILE A 128 7.43 16.22 -4.12
N LEU A 129 6.17 16.62 -4.34
CA LEU A 129 5.71 17.17 -5.62
C LEU A 129 6.33 18.54 -5.91
N GLN A 130 6.53 19.36 -4.87
CA GLN A 130 7.23 20.62 -5.02
C GLN A 130 8.66 20.39 -5.48
N GLU A 131 9.42 19.53 -4.79
CA GLU A 131 10.79 19.19 -5.15
C GLU A 131 10.89 18.63 -6.58
N TYR A 132 9.97 17.72 -6.95
CA TYR A 132 9.88 17.23 -8.32
C TYR A 132 9.71 18.36 -9.33
N ASN A 133 8.83 19.32 -9.04
CA ASN A 133 8.52 20.44 -9.95
C ASN A 133 9.65 21.46 -10.06
N GLU A 134 10.59 21.48 -9.11
CA GLU A 134 11.81 22.30 -9.17
C GLU A 134 12.87 21.67 -10.09
N GLN A 135 12.90 20.34 -10.18
CA GLN A 135 13.90 19.60 -10.96
C GLN A 135 13.42 19.17 -12.36
N TYR A 136 12.12 18.99 -12.57
CA TYR A 136 11.55 18.38 -13.77
C TYR A 136 10.39 19.19 -14.37
N THR A 137 9.84 18.71 -15.49
CA THR A 137 8.65 19.27 -16.11
C THR A 137 7.48 19.28 -15.13
N ARG A 138 7.00 20.48 -14.80
CA ARG A 138 5.96 20.71 -13.79
C ARG A 138 4.71 19.85 -13.99
N MET A 139 4.29 19.18 -12.93
CA MET A 139 3.02 18.44 -12.83
C MET A 139 2.04 19.21 -11.94
N ASN A 140 0.91 19.62 -12.50
CA ASN A 140 -0.20 20.21 -11.75
C ASN A 140 -1.11 19.10 -11.20
N LEU A 141 -0.60 18.37 -10.21
CA LEU A 141 -1.34 17.31 -9.52
C LEU A 141 -2.14 17.88 -8.35
N VAL A 142 -3.39 17.46 -8.22
CA VAL A 142 -4.21 17.70 -7.03
C VAL A 142 -4.23 16.40 -6.22
N LEU A 143 -3.73 16.45 -4.99
CA LEU A 143 -3.62 15.30 -4.10
C LEU A 143 -4.86 15.23 -3.19
N PHE A 144 -5.86 14.49 -3.65
CA PHE A 144 -7.04 14.07 -2.85
C PHE A 144 -6.86 12.62 -2.37
N ASP A 145 -7.72 12.16 -1.46
CA ASP A 145 -7.59 10.88 -0.76
C ASP A 145 -7.33 9.69 -1.70
N ASP A 146 -8.14 9.52 -2.76
CA ASP A 146 -7.93 8.42 -3.73
C ASP A 146 -6.59 8.54 -4.47
N ALA A 147 -6.14 9.77 -4.76
CA ALA A 147 -4.83 9.98 -5.39
C ALA A 147 -3.69 9.55 -4.45
N LEU A 148 -3.80 9.85 -3.15
CA LEU A 148 -2.85 9.43 -2.12
C LEU A 148 -2.86 7.92 -1.92
N GLU A 149 -4.03 7.28 -1.94
CA GLU A 149 -4.14 5.83 -1.91
C GLU A 149 -3.44 5.19 -3.12
N HIS A 150 -3.71 5.69 -4.33
CA HIS A 150 -3.06 5.18 -5.54
C HIS A 150 -1.56 5.41 -5.53
N LEU A 151 -1.11 6.59 -5.12
CA LEU A 151 0.31 6.93 -5.01
C LEU A 151 1.02 6.00 -4.03
N THR A 152 0.40 5.73 -2.87
CA THR A 152 0.91 4.80 -1.86
C THR A 152 1.05 3.38 -2.41
N ARG A 153 0.04 2.91 -3.16
CA ARG A 153 0.06 1.58 -3.80
C ARG A 153 1.17 1.47 -4.85
N ILE A 154 1.29 2.48 -5.73
CA ILE A 154 2.30 2.50 -6.79
C ILE A 154 3.70 2.55 -6.18
N HIS A 155 3.93 3.49 -5.26
CA HIS A 155 5.21 3.64 -4.58
C HIS A 155 5.63 2.35 -3.86
N ARG A 156 4.72 1.71 -3.13
CA ARG A 156 4.98 0.42 -2.49
C ARG A 156 5.47 -0.61 -3.51
N VAL A 157 4.82 -0.74 -4.67
CA VAL A 157 5.24 -1.71 -5.68
C VAL A 157 6.62 -1.38 -6.25
N ILE A 158 6.93 -0.10 -6.49
CA ILE A 158 8.24 0.35 -6.99
C ILE A 158 9.34 0.03 -5.97
N ARG A 159 9.07 0.23 -4.68
CA ARG A 159 10.03 -0.02 -3.59
C ARG A 159 10.27 -1.49 -3.25
N MET A 160 9.47 -2.41 -3.79
CA MET A 160 9.70 -3.84 -3.60
C MET A 160 10.72 -4.37 -4.60
N ASP A 161 11.63 -5.23 -4.13
CA ASP A 161 12.54 -5.96 -5.02
C ASP A 161 11.74 -6.74 -6.07
N LYS A 162 12.13 -6.57 -7.34
CA LYS A 162 11.47 -7.15 -8.52
C LYS A 162 9.96 -6.86 -8.57
N GLY A 163 9.54 -5.71 -8.04
CA GLY A 163 8.18 -5.23 -8.10
C GLY A 163 7.78 -4.83 -9.53
N ASN A 164 6.57 -5.18 -9.93
CA ASN A 164 6.00 -4.77 -11.21
C ASN A 164 4.51 -4.44 -11.04
N ALA A 165 4.08 -3.30 -11.56
CA ALA A 165 2.69 -2.84 -11.50
C ALA A 165 2.09 -2.75 -12.91
N LEU A 166 0.88 -3.27 -13.08
CA LEU A 166 0.03 -3.00 -14.23
C LEU A 166 -1.10 -2.08 -13.79
N LEU A 167 -1.10 -0.83 -14.24
CA LEU A 167 -2.09 0.16 -13.86
C LEU A 167 -3.21 0.24 -14.91
N VAL A 168 -4.37 -0.30 -14.59
CA VAL A 168 -5.54 -0.34 -15.48
C VAL A 168 -6.55 0.73 -15.08
N GLY A 169 -7.08 1.46 -16.06
CA GLY A 169 -8.21 2.38 -15.86
C GLY A 169 -8.39 3.34 -17.04
N VAL A 170 -9.44 4.15 -17.00
CA VAL A 170 -9.76 5.10 -18.07
C VAL A 170 -8.66 6.14 -18.30
N GLY A 171 -8.59 6.68 -19.52
CA GLY A 171 -7.69 7.79 -19.85
C GLY A 171 -7.97 9.03 -19.00
N GLY A 172 -6.93 9.82 -18.71
CA GLY A 172 -7.07 11.06 -17.92
C GLY A 172 -7.13 10.88 -16.39
N SER A 173 -7.13 9.65 -15.86
CA SER A 173 -7.22 9.40 -14.41
C SER A 173 -5.92 9.68 -13.61
N GLY A 174 -4.97 10.44 -14.16
CA GLY A 174 -3.72 10.81 -13.47
C GLY A 174 -2.66 9.71 -13.31
N LYS A 175 -2.91 8.46 -13.73
CA LYS A 175 -1.98 7.31 -13.53
C LYS A 175 -0.52 7.59 -13.92
N SER A 176 -0.29 8.20 -15.08
CA SER A 176 1.06 8.53 -15.56
C SER A 176 1.77 9.52 -14.64
N SER A 177 1.07 10.59 -14.22
CA SER A 177 1.63 11.59 -13.32
C SER A 177 1.86 11.04 -11.90
N LEU A 178 0.92 10.24 -11.38
CA LEU A 178 1.10 9.57 -10.09
C LEU A 178 2.27 8.58 -10.12
N THR A 179 2.47 7.87 -11.24
CA THR A 179 3.60 6.94 -11.39
C THR A 179 4.93 7.69 -11.40
N ARG A 180 5.03 8.82 -12.12
CA ARG A 180 6.23 9.66 -12.10
C ARG A 180 6.54 10.18 -10.69
N LEU A 181 5.53 10.69 -9.99
CA LEU A 181 5.72 11.20 -8.63
C LEU A 181 6.14 10.08 -7.66
N ALA A 182 5.51 8.90 -7.75
CA ALA A 182 5.88 7.75 -6.93
C ALA A 182 7.30 7.25 -7.23
N ALA A 183 7.70 7.22 -8.50
CA ALA A 183 9.05 6.81 -8.89
C ALA A 183 10.10 7.82 -8.39
N PHE A 184 9.81 9.12 -8.50
CA PHE A 184 10.66 10.17 -7.94
C PHE A 184 10.81 10.03 -6.42
N ALA A 185 9.71 9.85 -5.68
CA ALA A 185 9.74 9.61 -4.23
C ALA A 185 10.55 8.36 -3.84
N ALA A 186 10.55 7.35 -4.72
CA ALA A 186 11.32 6.12 -4.55
C ALA A 186 12.80 6.26 -4.94
N GLY A 187 13.23 7.41 -5.47
CA GLY A 187 14.59 7.64 -5.96
C GLY A 187 14.91 6.91 -7.27
N CYS A 188 13.89 6.57 -8.06
CA CYS A 188 14.07 5.97 -9.38
C CYS A 188 14.12 7.04 -10.47
N GLU A 189 15.04 6.88 -11.43
CA GLU A 189 15.04 7.66 -12.66
C GLU A 189 13.89 7.20 -13.58
N VAL A 190 13.19 8.16 -14.23
CA VAL A 190 12.04 7.91 -15.10
C VAL A 190 12.23 8.54 -16.48
#